data_AF-A0A8T3BTI8-F1
#
_entry.id   AF-A0A8T3BTI8-F1
#
_cell.length_a   1.000
_cell.length_b   1.000
_cell.length_c   1.000
_cell.angle_alpha   90.00
_cell.angle_beta   90.00
_cell.angle_gamma   90.00
#
_symmetry.space_group_name_H-M   'P 1'
#
loop_
_entity.id
_entity.type
_entity.pdbx_description
1 polymer ?
#
loop_
_entity_poly.entity_id
_entity_poly.type
_entity_poly.pdbx_seq_one_letter_code
_entity_poly.pdbx_strand_id
1 'polypeptide(L)'
;MHSTYSDFDLGASGPPALGMGEYNFAEAGNLEHCAKYLNQTLVTFGFPASLDLFSTDPVSVARTCNCIYALLQLRQRDVEFRESSSEQRQRLQSDMSKLEAKVERLDAQLVSKDRELATLARTEAKASAAFKAQIEKLQQERDEFQKMVIGHQQARTQQLHEMKKKEKDYIKLQERLNQVLMEKKKESRSGIEIMNLLQKEGRQRGTWNGKKADGDFYKMIADAYEVKKQELMAENADLRASLRSMQMDMRDFLNAPNGESLQNLSAKDKQDAERQSSLGGRTDVFDLPFHIAKDQIEESLRTKMASIKARMVQLQDAQKGAEVSSEATERELELEAQLVEARSIIQEQASIMSKHLTKSEKPRR
;
A
#
# COMPACT_ATOMS: atom_id res chain seq x y z
N MET A 1 -7.97 32.09 -23.18
CA MET A 1 -8.25 33.43 -22.62
C MET A 1 -6.96 33.94 -21.99
N HIS A 2 -6.28 34.86 -22.65
CA HIS A 2 -5.07 35.51 -22.13
C HIS A 2 -5.48 36.51 -21.04
N SER A 3 -4.96 36.33 -19.83
CA SER A 3 -5.10 37.32 -18.76
C SER A 3 -3.80 38.10 -18.67
N THR A 4 -3.89 39.36 -19.06
CA THR A 4 -2.85 40.39 -18.97
C THR A 4 -2.66 40.77 -17.50
N TYR A 5 -1.53 40.40 -16.91
CA TYR A 5 -1.04 41.04 -15.69
C TYR A 5 -0.52 42.42 -16.07
N SER A 6 -1.32 43.44 -15.77
CA SER A 6 -0.91 44.84 -15.78
C SER A 6 -0.19 45.14 -14.47
N ASP A 7 1.13 45.33 -14.54
CA ASP A 7 1.92 45.99 -13.51
C ASP A 7 1.35 47.37 -13.23
N PHE A 8 0.75 47.53 -12.05
CA PHE A 8 0.36 48.82 -11.50
C PHE A 8 1.49 49.27 -10.57
N ASP A 9 2.49 49.92 -11.16
CA ASP A 9 3.55 50.61 -10.42
C ASP A 9 2.95 51.89 -9.81
N LEU A 10 2.36 51.74 -8.62
CA LEU A 10 1.99 52.87 -7.78
C LEU A 10 3.27 53.35 -7.09
N GLY A 11 3.93 54.30 -7.74
CA GLY A 11 4.96 55.15 -7.16
C GLY A 11 4.42 55.86 -5.91
N ALA A 12 4.50 55.19 -4.77
CA ALA A 12 4.34 55.79 -3.47
C ALA A 12 5.67 56.48 -3.13
N SER A 13 5.75 57.78 -3.44
CA SER A 13 6.71 58.67 -2.79
C SER A 13 6.38 58.72 -1.29
N GLY A 14 6.86 57.72 -0.55
CA GLY A 14 6.86 57.76 0.90
C GLY A 14 7.70 58.95 1.39
N PRO A 15 7.33 59.61 2.48
CA PRO A 15 8.16 60.67 3.05
C PRO A 15 9.55 60.08 3.35
N PRO A 16 10.63 60.87 3.14
CA PRO A 16 11.98 60.36 3.32
C PRO A 16 12.13 59.84 4.75
N ALA A 17 12.67 58.64 4.87
CA ALA A 17 13.11 58.11 6.16
C ALA A 17 14.09 59.12 6.76
N LEU A 18 13.65 59.84 7.78
CA LEU A 18 14.46 60.77 8.55
C LEU A 18 15.52 59.95 9.32
N GLY A 19 16.63 59.67 8.65
CA GLY A 19 17.89 59.39 9.32
C GLY A 19 18.23 60.60 10.18
N MET A 20 18.67 60.36 11.42
CA MET A 20 19.26 61.36 12.32
C MET A 20 20.53 61.96 11.67
N GLY A 21 20.34 62.90 10.75
CA GLY A 21 21.31 63.90 10.35
C GLY A 21 20.85 65.24 10.92
N GLU A 22 21.77 65.98 11.52
CA GLU A 22 21.58 67.23 12.27
C GLU A 22 20.86 68.33 11.45
N TYR A 23 19.52 68.28 11.40
CA TYR A 23 18.69 69.41 11.01
C TYR A 23 17.86 69.82 12.22
N ASN A 24 18.32 70.86 12.92
CA ASN A 24 17.59 71.39 14.06
C ASN A 24 16.32 72.10 13.58
N PHE A 25 15.16 71.62 14.03
CA PHE A 25 13.87 72.21 13.70
C PHE A 25 13.73 73.66 14.24
N ALA A 26 14.40 74.01 15.34
CA ALA A 26 14.34 75.32 15.96
C ALA A 26 15.75 75.83 16.32
N GLU A 27 15.99 77.12 16.10
CA GLU A 27 17.22 77.87 16.38
C GLU A 27 16.88 79.27 16.92
N ALA A 28 17.83 79.94 17.56
CA ALA A 28 17.59 81.24 18.22
C ALA A 28 16.97 82.31 17.30
N GLY A 29 17.27 82.29 16.00
CA GLY A 29 16.74 83.24 15.02
C GLY A 29 15.32 82.94 14.52
N ASN A 30 14.75 81.76 14.78
CA ASN A 30 13.45 81.34 14.23
C ASN A 30 12.43 80.86 15.28
N LEU A 31 12.73 80.99 16.58
CA LEU A 31 11.90 80.47 17.67
C LEU A 31 10.43 80.91 17.61
N GLU A 32 10.16 82.19 17.30
CA GLU A 32 8.78 82.69 17.21
C GLU A 32 8.00 82.03 16.07
N HIS A 33 8.66 81.80 14.93
CA HIS A 33 8.06 81.12 13.79
C HIS A 33 7.82 79.64 14.10
N CYS A 34 8.80 78.95 14.70
CA CYS A 34 8.66 77.54 15.09
C CYS A 34 7.57 77.34 16.15
N ALA A 35 7.44 78.24 17.13
CA ALA A 35 6.38 78.19 18.13
C ALA A 35 4.98 78.41 17.52
N LYS A 36 4.84 79.35 16.57
CA LYS A 36 3.57 79.55 15.82
C LYS A 36 3.24 78.31 14.98
N TYR A 37 4.21 77.75 14.28
CA TYR A 37 4.05 76.54 13.48
C TYR A 37 3.61 75.36 14.35
N LEU A 38 4.33 75.07 15.46
CA LEU A 38 3.98 73.97 16.36
C LEU A 38 2.56 74.12 16.90
N ASN A 39 2.17 75.31 17.36
CA ASN A 39 0.81 75.55 17.85
C ASN A 39 -0.23 75.32 16.75
N GLN A 40 0.00 75.79 15.52
CA GLN A 40 -0.90 75.54 14.40
C GLN A 40 -1.04 74.04 14.09
N THR A 41 0.10 73.35 14.00
CA THR A 41 0.16 71.90 13.75
C THR A 41 -0.53 71.11 14.85
N LEU A 42 -0.36 71.49 16.12
CA LEU A 42 -1.04 70.86 17.25
C LEU A 42 -2.56 70.98 17.15
N VAL A 43 -3.09 72.16 16.81
CA VAL A 43 -4.54 72.30 16.53
C VAL A 43 -4.97 71.35 15.42
N THR A 44 -4.20 71.28 14.32
CA THR A 44 -4.53 70.41 13.18
C THR A 44 -4.59 68.94 13.59
N PHE A 45 -3.71 68.49 14.48
CA PHE A 45 -3.72 67.13 15.03
C PHE A 45 -4.70 66.94 16.21
N GLY A 46 -5.54 67.93 16.50
CA GLY A 46 -6.60 67.84 17.51
C GLY A 46 -6.13 68.07 18.95
N PHE A 47 -4.92 68.61 19.14
CA PHE A 47 -4.40 68.99 20.46
C PHE A 47 -4.81 70.42 20.84
N PRO A 48 -5.02 70.71 22.13
CA PRO A 48 -5.26 72.07 22.59
C PRO A 48 -3.99 72.91 22.40
N ALA A 49 -4.04 73.92 21.53
CA ALA A 49 -2.88 74.77 21.24
C ALA A 49 -2.70 75.88 22.27
N SER A 50 -1.60 75.76 23.04
CA SER A 50 -1.08 76.80 23.92
C SER A 50 0.32 76.43 24.41
N LEU A 51 1.19 75.96 23.51
CA LEU A 51 2.62 75.90 23.80
C LEU A 51 3.12 77.34 23.92
N ASP A 52 3.16 77.84 25.16
CA ASP A 52 3.75 79.12 25.51
C ASP A 52 5.02 78.84 26.31
N LEU A 53 6.09 78.55 25.58
CA LEU A 53 7.40 78.17 26.13
C LEU A 53 8.11 79.33 26.84
N PHE A 54 7.63 80.57 26.63
CA PHE A 54 8.22 81.78 27.18
C PHE A 54 7.36 82.39 28.30
N SER A 55 6.23 81.78 28.64
CA SER A 55 5.35 82.25 29.72
C SER A 55 5.99 82.13 31.09
N THR A 56 5.85 83.17 31.91
CA THR A 56 6.13 83.10 33.35
C THR A 56 4.86 82.88 34.18
N ASP A 57 3.68 82.86 33.54
CA ASP A 57 2.40 82.62 34.18
C ASP A 57 2.21 81.11 34.48
N PRO A 58 2.02 80.70 35.75
CA PRO A 58 1.87 79.29 36.12
C PRO A 58 0.74 78.57 35.37
N VAL A 59 -0.35 79.26 35.01
CA VAL A 59 -1.49 78.66 34.30
C VAL A 59 -1.13 78.34 32.84
N SER A 60 -0.39 79.22 32.18
CA SER A 60 0.13 79.01 30.83
C SER A 60 1.21 77.93 30.77
N VAL A 61 2.09 77.87 31.79
CA VAL A 61 3.08 76.79 31.93
C VAL A 61 2.39 75.44 32.13
N ALA A 62 1.37 75.35 33.00
CA ALA A 62 0.62 74.11 33.21
C ALA A 62 -0.08 73.60 31.93
N ARG A 63 -0.64 74.51 31.12
CA ARG A 63 -1.24 74.16 29.81
C ARG A 63 -0.20 73.60 28.85
N THR A 64 0.98 74.20 28.79
CA THR A 64 2.12 73.73 28.00
C THR A 64 2.54 72.32 28.45
N CYS A 65 2.70 72.08 29.75
CA CYS A 65 3.04 70.76 30.30
C CYS A 65 1.99 69.70 29.96
N ASN A 66 0.70 70.02 30.11
CA ASN A 66 -0.39 69.10 29.77
C ASN A 66 -0.43 68.76 28.28
N CYS A 67 -0.14 69.72 27.40
CA CYS A 67 -0.03 69.49 25.96
C CYS A 67 1.13 68.52 25.65
N ILE A 68 2.31 68.77 26.23
CA ILE A 68 3.48 67.89 26.09
C ILE A 68 3.17 66.49 26.63
N TYR A 69 2.51 66.39 27.79
CA TYR A 69 2.11 65.11 28.36
C TYR A 69 1.13 64.34 27.45
N ALA A 70 0.14 65.02 26.86
CA ALA A 70 -0.78 64.41 25.90
C ALA A 70 -0.06 63.90 24.64
N LEU A 71 0.95 64.63 24.15
CA LEU A 71 1.79 64.18 23.04
C LEU A 71 2.57 62.91 23.42
N LEU A 72 3.19 62.88 24.60
CA LEU A 72 3.91 61.70 25.08
C LEU A 72 2.98 60.49 25.24
N GLN A 73 1.78 60.68 25.79
CA GLN A 73 0.77 59.62 25.90
C GLN A 73 0.33 59.10 24.53
N LEU A 74 0.11 59.98 23.56
CA LEU A 74 -0.24 59.57 22.19
C LEU A 74 0.90 58.74 21.60
N ARG A 75 2.16 59.19 21.71
CA ARG A 75 3.31 58.44 21.21
C ARG A 75 3.46 57.07 21.86
N GLN A 76 3.21 56.96 23.16
CA GLN A 76 3.23 55.68 23.86
C GLN A 76 2.15 54.73 23.31
N ARG A 77 0.90 55.21 23.20
CA ARG A 77 -0.21 54.44 22.60
C ARG A 77 0.07 54.02 21.16
N ASP A 78 0.63 54.91 20.35
CA ASP A 78 0.97 54.62 18.95
C ASP A 78 2.04 53.52 18.87
N VAL A 79 3.04 53.57 19.75
CA VAL A 79 4.07 52.53 19.85
C VAL A 79 3.45 51.20 20.26
N GLU A 80 2.63 51.16 21.31
CA GLU A 80 1.95 49.94 21.77
C GLU A 80 1.03 49.35 20.69
N PHE A 81 0.28 50.19 19.97
CA PHE A 81 -0.56 49.75 18.85
C PHE A 81 0.28 49.17 17.70
N ARG A 82 1.38 49.83 17.35
CA ARG A 82 2.27 49.37 16.28
C ARG A 82 2.98 48.07 16.66
N GLU A 83 3.41 47.93 17.91
CA GLU A 83 4.03 46.71 18.44
C GLU A 83 3.04 45.53 18.44
N SER A 84 1.83 45.72 18.98
CA SER A 84 0.79 44.68 18.97
C SER A 84 0.37 44.26 17.55
N SER A 85 0.20 45.23 16.64
CA SER A 85 -0.05 44.94 15.22
C SER A 85 1.12 44.19 14.58
N SER A 86 2.35 44.54 14.94
CA SER A 86 3.54 43.86 14.42
C SER A 86 3.67 42.42 14.91
N GLU A 87 3.39 42.19 16.18
CA GLU A 87 3.37 40.84 16.76
C GLU A 87 2.28 39.99 16.11
N GLN A 88 1.08 40.52 15.92
CA GLN A 88 -0.01 39.81 15.22
C GLN A 88 0.40 39.43 13.79
N ARG A 89 1.02 40.37 13.05
CA ARG A 89 1.50 40.11 11.69
C ARG A 89 2.54 39.00 11.67
N GLN A 90 3.49 39.01 12.61
CA GLN A 90 4.52 37.97 12.72
C GLN A 90 3.92 36.60 13.03
N ARG A 91 2.92 36.52 13.92
CA ARG A 91 2.19 35.29 14.22
C ARG A 91 1.50 34.73 12.97
N LEU A 92 0.73 35.58 12.27
CA LEU A 92 0.04 35.19 11.03
C LEU A 92 1.02 34.75 9.94
N GLN A 93 2.16 35.43 9.80
CA GLN A 93 3.19 35.05 8.84
C GLN A 93 3.78 33.67 9.17
N SER A 94 4.05 33.38 10.44
CA SER A 94 4.48 32.05 10.89
C SER A 94 3.44 30.98 10.56
N ASP A 95 2.16 31.26 10.84
CA ASP A 95 1.08 30.30 10.59
C ASP A 95 0.85 30.07 9.09
N MET A 96 1.00 31.11 8.27
CA MET A 96 0.99 31.00 6.81
C MET A 96 2.11 30.08 6.33
N SER A 97 3.35 30.27 6.78
CA SER A 97 4.47 29.39 6.40
C SER A 97 4.27 27.93 6.84
N LYS A 98 3.66 27.70 8.02
CA LYS A 98 3.31 26.33 8.45
C LYS A 98 2.24 25.70 7.54
N LEU A 99 1.24 26.48 7.14
CA LEU A 99 0.18 26.02 6.25
C LEU A 99 0.71 25.73 4.84
N GLU A 100 1.58 26.60 4.30
CA GLU A 100 2.26 26.40 3.01
C GLU A 100 3.06 25.09 3.01
N ALA A 101 3.88 24.85 4.04
CA ALA A 101 4.64 23.60 4.16
C ALA A 101 3.73 22.36 4.27
N LYS A 102 2.56 22.49 4.92
CA LYS A 102 1.57 21.41 5.00
C LYS A 102 0.93 21.13 3.63
N VAL A 103 0.62 22.18 2.86
CA VAL A 103 0.07 22.06 1.51
C VAL A 103 1.07 21.35 0.59
N GLU A 104 2.34 21.79 0.57
CA GLU A 104 3.39 21.14 -0.23
C GLU A 104 3.55 19.66 0.11
N ARG A 105 3.49 19.31 1.40
CA ARG A 105 3.56 17.90 1.84
C ARG A 105 2.35 17.09 1.37
N LEU A 106 1.14 17.65 1.44
CA LEU A 106 -0.07 16.99 0.98
C LEU A 106 -0.08 16.81 -0.54
N ASP A 107 0.38 17.80 -1.29
CA ASP A 107 0.53 17.70 -2.75
C ASP A 107 1.53 16.61 -3.15
N ALA A 108 2.67 16.51 -2.44
CA ALA A 108 3.63 15.43 -2.66
C ALA A 108 3.02 14.04 -2.38
N GLN A 109 2.20 13.91 -1.32
CA GLN A 109 1.48 12.67 -1.02
C GLN A 109 0.45 12.33 -2.09
N LEU A 110 -0.29 13.32 -2.59
CA LEU A 110 -1.29 13.15 -3.64
C LEU A 110 -0.63 12.62 -4.92
N VAL A 111 0.47 13.23 -5.36
CA VAL A 111 1.24 12.78 -6.52
C VAL A 111 1.79 11.35 -6.31
N SER A 112 2.23 11.00 -5.10
CA SER A 112 2.65 9.62 -4.79
C SER A 112 1.49 8.64 -4.93
N LYS A 113 0.32 8.97 -4.38
CA LYS A 113 -0.88 8.13 -4.43
C LYS A 113 -1.40 7.96 -5.85
N ASP A 114 -1.35 9.00 -6.68
CA ASP A 114 -1.71 8.89 -8.09
C ASP A 114 -0.79 7.93 -8.85
N ARG A 115 0.52 7.94 -8.56
CA ARG A 115 1.48 6.99 -9.15
C ARG A 115 1.24 5.55 -8.67
N GLU A 116 0.93 5.36 -7.39
CA GLU A 116 0.55 4.06 -6.82
C GLU A 116 -0.72 3.52 -7.50
N LEU A 117 -1.77 4.35 -7.61
CA LEU A 117 -3.02 4.00 -8.28
C LEU A 117 -2.81 3.63 -9.75
N ALA A 118 -2.02 4.43 -10.49
CA ALA A 118 -1.69 4.12 -11.88
C ALA A 118 -0.94 2.79 -12.02
N THR A 119 -0.11 2.44 -11.04
CA THR A 119 0.63 1.17 -11.01
C THR A 119 -0.32 0.01 -10.73
N LEU A 120 -1.16 0.13 -9.70
CA LEU A 120 -2.17 -0.87 -9.35
C LEU A 120 -3.12 -1.14 -10.53
N ALA A 121 -3.64 -0.09 -11.18
CA ALA A 121 -4.51 -0.23 -12.35
C ALA A 121 -3.85 -1.01 -13.49
N ARG A 122 -2.55 -0.79 -13.76
CA ARG A 122 -1.80 -1.58 -14.76
C ARG A 122 -1.65 -3.04 -14.35
N THR A 123 -1.35 -3.30 -13.08
CA THR A 123 -1.23 -4.68 -12.58
C THR A 123 -2.55 -5.42 -12.65
N GLU A 124 -3.66 -4.76 -12.32
CA GLU A 124 -5.01 -5.30 -12.41
C GLU A 124 -5.39 -5.58 -13.87
N ALA A 125 -5.12 -4.66 -14.79
CA ALA A 125 -5.38 -4.86 -16.21
C ALA A 125 -4.60 -6.07 -16.76
N LYS A 126 -3.32 -6.22 -16.38
CA LYS A 126 -2.49 -7.37 -16.76
C LYS A 126 -3.04 -8.68 -16.18
N ALA A 127 -3.43 -8.70 -14.91
CA ALA A 127 -4.02 -9.87 -14.26
C ALA A 127 -5.35 -10.27 -14.92
N SER A 128 -6.21 -9.29 -15.21
CA SER A 128 -7.48 -9.49 -15.92
C SER A 128 -7.28 -10.11 -17.31
N ALA A 129 -6.29 -9.62 -18.07
CA ALA A 129 -5.93 -10.20 -19.36
C ALA A 129 -5.41 -11.65 -19.23
N ALA A 130 -4.56 -11.93 -18.23
CA ALA A 130 -4.07 -13.28 -17.97
C ALA A 130 -5.20 -14.25 -17.60
N PHE A 131 -6.15 -13.82 -16.77
CA PHE A 131 -7.32 -14.64 -16.43
C PHE A 131 -8.22 -14.90 -17.64
N LYS A 132 -8.45 -13.90 -18.50
CA LYS A 132 -9.21 -14.10 -19.75
C LYS A 132 -8.53 -15.13 -20.65
N ALA A 133 -7.22 -15.03 -20.85
CA ALA A 133 -6.46 -16.01 -21.63
C ALA A 133 -6.55 -17.43 -21.04
N GLN A 134 -6.51 -17.57 -19.71
CA GLN A 134 -6.67 -18.86 -19.05
C GLN A 134 -8.08 -19.42 -19.21
N ILE A 135 -9.12 -18.59 -19.13
CA ILE A 135 -10.50 -19.00 -19.39
C ILE A 135 -10.67 -19.51 -20.81
N GLU A 136 -10.12 -18.79 -21.80
CA GLU A 136 -10.16 -19.20 -23.20
C GLU A 136 -9.45 -20.54 -23.42
N LYS A 137 -8.29 -20.74 -22.80
CA LYS A 137 -7.55 -22.01 -22.86
C LYS A 137 -8.38 -23.17 -22.30
N LEU A 138 -8.98 -22.99 -21.13
CA LEU A 138 -9.84 -24.00 -20.50
C LEU A 138 -11.07 -24.31 -21.36
N GLN A 139 -11.65 -23.31 -22.03
CA GLN A 139 -12.75 -23.52 -22.97
C GLN A 139 -12.32 -24.34 -24.19
N GLN A 140 -11.12 -24.06 -24.75
CA GLN A 140 -10.57 -24.85 -25.86
C GLN A 140 -10.32 -26.31 -25.44
N GLU A 141 -9.67 -26.53 -24.31
CA GLU A 141 -9.42 -27.88 -23.77
C GLU A 141 -10.73 -28.64 -23.56
N ARG A 142 -11.74 -27.99 -22.97
CA ARG A 142 -13.09 -28.57 -22.82
C ARG A 142 -13.68 -28.99 -24.17
N ASP A 143 -13.60 -28.14 -25.19
CA ASP A 143 -14.16 -28.42 -26.52
C ASP A 143 -13.42 -29.57 -27.22
N GLU A 144 -12.10 -29.67 -27.06
CA GLU A 144 -11.31 -30.80 -27.54
C GLU A 144 -11.67 -32.10 -26.83
N PHE A 145 -11.81 -32.08 -25.50
CA PHE A 145 -12.28 -33.23 -24.73
C PHE A 145 -13.66 -33.68 -25.19
N GLN A 146 -14.58 -32.74 -25.41
CA GLN A 146 -15.92 -33.06 -25.91
C GLN A 146 -15.88 -33.73 -27.29
N LYS A 147 -15.04 -33.24 -28.21
CA LYS A 147 -14.83 -33.88 -29.53
C LYS A 147 -14.27 -35.29 -29.38
N MET A 148 -13.28 -35.50 -28.51
CA MET A 148 -12.69 -36.82 -28.25
C MET A 148 -13.73 -37.80 -27.68
N VAL A 149 -14.55 -37.37 -26.73
CA VAL A 149 -15.61 -38.21 -26.14
C VAL A 149 -16.62 -38.63 -27.21
N ILE A 150 -17.07 -37.70 -28.06
CA ILE A 150 -17.98 -38.03 -29.17
C ILE A 150 -17.33 -39.01 -30.14
N GLY A 151 -16.08 -38.77 -30.54
CA GLY A 151 -15.33 -39.67 -31.42
C GLY A 151 -15.14 -41.07 -30.82
N HIS A 152 -14.81 -41.15 -29.54
CA HIS A 152 -14.69 -42.43 -28.84
C HIS A 152 -16.02 -43.19 -28.79
N GLN A 153 -17.12 -42.50 -28.50
CA GLN A 153 -18.45 -43.09 -28.46
C GLN A 153 -18.88 -43.62 -29.85
N GLN A 154 -18.56 -42.90 -30.92
CA GLN A 154 -18.79 -43.35 -32.30
C GLN A 154 -17.96 -44.60 -32.61
N ALA A 155 -16.66 -44.60 -32.31
CA ALA A 155 -15.77 -45.74 -32.53
C ALA A 155 -16.23 -46.99 -31.76
N ARG A 156 -16.66 -46.83 -30.50
CA ARG A 156 -17.22 -47.91 -29.67
C ARG A 156 -18.48 -48.51 -30.31
N THR A 157 -19.36 -47.64 -30.84
CA THR A 157 -20.57 -48.08 -31.52
C THR A 157 -20.23 -48.88 -32.78
N GLN A 158 -19.26 -48.42 -33.57
CA GLN A 158 -18.79 -49.12 -34.77
C GLN A 158 -18.16 -50.48 -34.45
N GLN A 159 -17.29 -50.56 -33.44
CA GLN A 159 -16.70 -51.83 -32.97
C GLN A 159 -17.78 -52.82 -32.51
N LEU A 160 -18.81 -52.34 -31.82
CA LEU A 160 -19.94 -53.17 -31.40
C LEU A 160 -20.70 -53.76 -32.60
N HIS A 161 -20.91 -52.98 -33.67
CA HIS A 161 -21.53 -53.46 -34.89
C HIS A 161 -20.66 -54.50 -35.62
N GLU A 162 -19.36 -54.28 -35.73
CA GLU A 162 -18.42 -55.24 -36.33
C GLU A 162 -18.36 -56.55 -35.55
N MET A 163 -18.32 -56.48 -34.22
CA MET A 163 -18.33 -57.67 -33.36
C MET A 163 -19.62 -58.48 -33.56
N LYS A 164 -20.79 -57.83 -33.58
CA LYS A 164 -22.08 -58.49 -33.85
C LYS A 164 -22.11 -59.13 -35.25
N LYS A 165 -21.46 -58.53 -36.24
CA LYS A 165 -21.34 -59.13 -37.59
C LYS A 165 -20.49 -60.40 -37.55
N LYS A 166 -19.31 -60.33 -36.92
CA LYS A 166 -18.41 -61.49 -36.76
C LYS A 166 -19.07 -62.62 -35.97
N GLU A 167 -19.83 -62.29 -34.94
CA GLU A 167 -20.58 -63.26 -34.13
C GLU A 167 -21.64 -64.00 -34.97
N LYS A 168 -22.39 -63.27 -35.81
CA LYS A 168 -23.31 -63.89 -36.78
C LYS A 168 -22.60 -64.81 -37.77
N ASP A 169 -21.43 -64.40 -38.28
CA ASP A 169 -20.65 -65.22 -39.21
C ASP A 169 -20.04 -66.45 -38.52
N TYR A 170 -19.64 -66.33 -37.26
CA TYR A 170 -19.18 -67.44 -36.43
C TYR A 170 -20.30 -68.47 -36.22
N ILE A 171 -21.52 -68.02 -35.86
CA ILE A 171 -22.68 -68.91 -35.70
C ILE A 171 -22.94 -69.70 -37.00
N LYS A 172 -22.94 -69.02 -38.16
CA LYS A 172 -23.11 -69.69 -39.48
C LYS A 172 -22.00 -70.71 -39.77
N LEU A 173 -20.76 -70.40 -39.41
CA LEU A 173 -19.63 -71.31 -39.62
C LEU A 173 -19.73 -72.54 -38.69
N GLN A 174 -20.14 -72.31 -37.44
CA GLN A 174 -20.40 -73.36 -36.46
C GLN A 174 -21.53 -74.29 -36.94
N GLU A 175 -22.62 -73.75 -37.48
CA GLU A 175 -23.71 -74.52 -38.09
C GLU A 175 -23.21 -75.39 -39.25
N ARG A 176 -22.42 -74.83 -40.18
CA ARG A 176 -21.81 -75.58 -41.30
C ARG A 176 -20.88 -76.69 -40.82
N LEU A 177 -20.05 -76.43 -39.82
CA LEU A 177 -19.15 -77.44 -39.25
C LEU A 177 -19.96 -78.59 -38.66
N ASN A 178 -21.00 -78.29 -37.88
CA ASN A 178 -21.90 -79.31 -37.33
C ASN A 178 -22.58 -80.12 -38.44
N GLN A 179 -23.00 -79.46 -39.53
CA GLN A 179 -23.58 -80.13 -40.68
C GLN A 179 -22.59 -81.11 -41.33
N VAL A 180 -21.35 -80.68 -41.60
CA VAL A 180 -20.28 -81.55 -42.13
C VAL A 180 -19.96 -82.70 -41.17
N LEU A 181 -19.93 -82.47 -39.85
CA LEU A 181 -19.70 -83.53 -38.87
C LEU A 181 -20.83 -84.56 -38.84
N MET A 182 -22.08 -84.12 -39.02
CA MET A 182 -23.24 -85.01 -39.12
C MET A 182 -23.25 -85.79 -40.45
N GLU A 183 -22.88 -85.15 -41.56
CA GLU A 183 -22.67 -85.80 -42.86
C GLU A 183 -21.56 -86.86 -42.76
N LYS A 184 -20.40 -86.52 -42.17
CA LYS A 184 -19.30 -87.48 -41.95
C LYS A 184 -19.68 -88.66 -41.05
N LYS A 185 -20.52 -88.44 -40.02
CA LYS A 185 -21.10 -89.54 -39.21
C LYS A 185 -22.05 -90.43 -40.02
N LYS A 186 -22.71 -89.87 -41.04
CA LYS A 186 -23.63 -90.59 -41.93
C LYS A 186 -22.87 -91.34 -43.03
N GLU A 187 -21.82 -90.75 -43.61
CA GLU A 187 -20.86 -91.39 -44.52
C GLU A 187 -20.05 -92.50 -43.83
N SER A 188 -19.78 -92.40 -42.53
CA SER A 188 -19.09 -93.46 -41.77
C SER A 188 -19.89 -94.78 -41.68
N ARG A 189 -21.16 -94.81 -42.12
CA ARG A 189 -21.93 -96.06 -42.32
C ARG A 189 -21.86 -96.60 -43.76
N SER A 190 -21.22 -95.90 -44.69
CA SER A 190 -21.13 -96.29 -46.11
C SER A 190 -19.87 -95.72 -46.76
N GLY A 191 -18.79 -96.52 -46.82
CA GLY A 191 -17.73 -96.34 -47.83
C GLY A 191 -16.30 -96.63 -47.37
N ILE A 192 -15.77 -97.73 -47.93
CA ILE A 192 -14.36 -98.08 -48.21
C ILE A 192 -13.30 -97.04 -47.81
N GLU A 193 -12.36 -97.50 -46.98
CA GLU A 193 -11.16 -96.77 -46.56
C GLU A 193 -10.13 -96.75 -47.71
N ILE A 194 -9.93 -95.59 -48.33
CA ILE A 194 -8.80 -95.33 -49.23
C ILE A 194 -7.80 -94.46 -48.48
N MET A 195 -6.74 -95.09 -47.98
CA MET A 195 -5.49 -94.43 -47.63
C MET A 195 -4.96 -93.69 -48.86
N ASN A 196 -4.91 -92.37 -48.78
CA ASN A 196 -4.02 -91.60 -49.63
C ASN A 196 -3.17 -90.68 -48.76
N LEU A 197 -1.87 -90.94 -48.84
CA LEU A 197 -0.81 -90.05 -48.40
C LEU A 197 -1.06 -88.67 -49.02
N LEU A 198 -1.18 -87.66 -48.16
CA LEU A 198 -1.01 -86.27 -48.57
C LEU A 198 0.14 -85.68 -47.75
N GLN A 199 1.32 -85.80 -48.35
CA GLN A 199 2.39 -84.81 -48.20
C GLN A 199 1.78 -83.43 -48.34
N LYS A 200 1.88 -82.62 -47.28
CA LYS A 200 1.96 -81.16 -47.41
C LYS A 200 3.07 -80.67 -46.50
N GLU A 201 4.18 -80.38 -47.16
CA GLU A 201 5.20 -79.45 -46.68
C GLU A 201 4.57 -78.11 -46.29
N GLY A 202 5.23 -77.44 -45.34
CA GLY A 202 5.19 -75.99 -45.25
C GLY A 202 4.09 -75.38 -44.39
N ARG A 203 4.05 -75.71 -43.09
CA ARG A 203 3.69 -74.68 -42.09
C ARG A 203 4.63 -74.76 -40.90
N GLN A 204 5.41 -73.69 -40.73
CA GLN A 204 6.15 -73.46 -39.50
C GLN A 204 5.20 -73.55 -38.31
N ARG A 205 5.49 -74.49 -37.41
CA ARG A 205 5.04 -74.42 -36.02
C ARG A 205 5.59 -73.12 -35.44
N GLY A 206 4.71 -72.26 -34.94
CA GLY A 206 5.12 -71.13 -34.13
C GLY A 206 5.93 -71.65 -32.94
N THR A 207 7.21 -71.31 -32.91
CA THR A 207 8.09 -71.56 -31.77
C THR A 207 7.56 -70.72 -30.61
N TRP A 208 7.02 -71.37 -29.57
CA TRP A 208 6.67 -70.69 -28.32
C TRP A 208 7.98 -70.32 -27.61
N ASN A 209 8.54 -69.16 -27.96
CA ASN A 209 9.74 -68.62 -27.34
C ASN A 209 9.37 -67.92 -26.01
N GLY A 210 9.27 -68.68 -24.92
CA GLY A 210 9.10 -68.14 -23.56
C GLY A 210 10.21 -67.16 -23.14
N LYS A 211 11.40 -67.28 -23.74
CA LYS A 211 12.54 -66.36 -23.51
C LYS A 211 12.27 -64.89 -23.90
N LYS A 212 11.33 -64.63 -24.83
CA LYS A 212 10.98 -63.25 -25.22
C LYS A 212 10.03 -62.60 -24.21
N ALA A 213 9.08 -63.37 -23.67
CA ALA A 213 8.15 -62.88 -22.67
C ALA A 213 8.88 -62.45 -21.38
N ASP A 214 9.84 -63.25 -20.90
CA ASP A 214 10.63 -62.88 -19.72
C ASP A 214 11.46 -61.61 -19.95
N GLY A 215 12.09 -61.49 -21.13
CA GLY A 215 12.84 -60.29 -21.52
C GLY A 215 11.96 -59.03 -21.57
N ASP A 216 10.74 -59.15 -22.10
CA ASP A 216 9.77 -58.06 -22.14
C ASP A 216 9.26 -57.69 -20.74
N PHE A 217 9.12 -58.66 -19.82
CA PHE A 217 8.78 -58.41 -18.41
C PHE A 217 9.90 -57.68 -17.67
N TYR A 218 11.16 -58.11 -17.79
CA TYR A 218 12.29 -57.40 -17.17
C TYR A 218 12.44 -55.99 -17.72
N LYS A 219 12.21 -55.81 -19.04
CA LYS A 219 12.22 -54.50 -19.68
C LYS A 219 11.08 -53.61 -19.16
N MET A 220 9.86 -54.13 -19.08
CA MET A 220 8.72 -53.37 -18.55
C MET A 220 8.94 -52.92 -17.10
N ILE A 221 9.53 -53.78 -16.27
CA ILE A 221 9.88 -53.45 -14.89
C ILE A 221 10.97 -52.35 -14.87
N ALA A 222 12.03 -52.49 -15.67
CA ALA A 222 13.09 -51.50 -15.75
C ALA A 222 12.58 -50.13 -16.25
N ASP A 223 11.74 -50.14 -17.29
CA ASP A 223 11.10 -48.94 -17.85
C ASP A 223 10.20 -48.27 -16.79
N ALA A 224 9.41 -49.05 -16.04
CA ALA A 224 8.58 -48.52 -14.95
C ALA A 224 9.42 -47.90 -13.82
N TYR A 225 10.56 -48.49 -13.47
CA TYR A 225 11.49 -47.91 -12.49
C TYR A 225 12.14 -46.62 -13.02
N GLU A 226 12.51 -46.56 -14.30
CA GLU A 226 13.12 -45.37 -14.88
C GLU A 226 12.10 -44.22 -15.00
N VAL A 227 10.86 -44.51 -15.38
CA VAL A 227 9.76 -43.53 -15.35
C VAL A 227 9.56 -43.00 -13.93
N LYS A 228 9.46 -43.88 -12.92
CA LYS A 228 9.28 -43.47 -11.53
C LYS A 228 10.46 -42.66 -10.98
N LYS A 229 11.68 -42.98 -11.42
CA LYS A 229 12.88 -42.21 -11.08
C LYS A 229 12.85 -40.82 -11.73
N GLN A 230 12.42 -40.70 -12.99
CA GLN A 230 12.26 -39.42 -13.67
C GLN A 230 11.19 -38.56 -12.99
N GLU A 231 10.04 -39.15 -12.63
CA GLU A 231 8.99 -38.48 -11.85
C GLU A 231 9.52 -37.95 -10.52
N LEU A 232 10.28 -38.78 -9.78
CA LEU A 232 10.87 -38.38 -8.49
C LEU A 232 11.90 -37.26 -8.67
N MET A 233 12.71 -37.28 -9.74
CA MET A 233 13.63 -36.18 -10.05
C MET A 233 12.91 -34.89 -10.42
N ALA A 234 11.81 -34.98 -11.17
CA ALA A 234 10.97 -33.83 -11.52
C ALA A 234 10.32 -33.22 -10.26
N GLU A 235 9.69 -34.04 -9.43
CA GLU A 235 9.09 -33.60 -8.16
C GLU A 235 10.14 -32.98 -7.23
N ASN A 236 11.35 -33.54 -7.16
CA ASN A 236 12.43 -32.96 -6.37
C ASN A 236 12.86 -31.57 -6.90
N ALA A 237 12.92 -31.41 -8.23
CA ALA A 237 13.24 -30.13 -8.85
C ALA A 237 12.16 -29.07 -8.57
N ASP A 238 10.88 -29.46 -8.64
CA ASP A 238 9.74 -28.60 -8.33
C ASP A 238 9.75 -28.20 -6.84
N LEU A 239 10.01 -29.14 -5.93
CA LEU A 239 10.14 -28.85 -4.50
C LEU A 239 11.27 -27.84 -4.21
N ARG A 240 12.43 -28.00 -4.87
CA ARG A 240 13.54 -27.03 -4.76
C ARG A 240 13.14 -25.66 -5.30
N ALA A 241 12.39 -25.61 -6.39
CA ALA A 241 11.88 -24.34 -6.94
C ALA A 241 10.88 -23.67 -5.98
N SER A 242 9.94 -24.43 -5.40
CA SER A 242 9.00 -23.92 -4.40
C SER A 242 9.70 -23.41 -3.15
N LEU A 243 10.72 -24.12 -2.65
CA LEU A 243 11.53 -23.65 -1.51
C LEU A 243 12.26 -22.33 -1.81
N ARG A 244 12.82 -22.18 -3.02
CA ARG A 244 13.42 -20.91 -3.46
C ARG A 244 12.41 -19.78 -3.53
N SER A 245 11.22 -20.05 -4.09
CA SER A 245 10.13 -19.07 -4.17
C SER A 245 9.73 -18.61 -2.78
N MET A 246 9.44 -19.53 -1.87
CA MET A 246 9.09 -19.19 -0.49
C MET A 246 10.20 -18.40 0.22
N GLN A 247 11.48 -18.75 0.01
CA GLN A 247 12.59 -17.99 0.58
C GLN A 247 12.70 -16.56 0.00
N MET A 248 12.35 -16.37 -1.28
CA MET A 248 12.25 -15.05 -1.91
C MET A 248 11.08 -14.26 -1.32
N ASP A 249 9.89 -14.85 -1.25
CA ASP A 249 8.68 -14.21 -0.71
C ASP A 249 8.88 -13.81 0.75
N MET A 250 9.49 -14.68 1.56
CA MET A 250 9.82 -14.38 2.96
C MET A 250 10.84 -13.24 3.09
N ARG A 251 11.82 -13.17 2.19
CA ARG A 251 12.79 -12.09 2.15
C ARG A 251 12.11 -10.77 1.82
N ASP A 252 11.27 -10.76 0.80
CA ASP A 252 10.54 -9.56 0.37
C ASP A 252 9.55 -9.09 1.45
N PHE A 253 8.84 -10.02 2.10
CA PHE A 253 7.93 -9.70 3.20
C PHE A 253 8.65 -9.10 4.42
N LEU A 254 9.84 -9.58 4.75
CA LEU A 254 10.58 -9.12 5.95
C LEU A 254 11.42 -7.88 5.69
N ASN A 255 11.91 -7.69 4.46
CA ASN A 255 12.65 -6.52 4.03
C ASN A 255 11.75 -5.39 3.49
N ALA A 256 10.44 -5.64 3.35
CA ALA A 256 9.48 -4.57 3.12
C ALA A 256 9.65 -3.52 4.23
N PRO A 257 9.82 -2.23 3.89
CA PRO A 257 10.01 -1.18 4.88
C PRO A 257 8.72 -1.06 5.68
N ASN A 258 8.68 -1.71 6.84
CA ASN A 258 7.65 -1.50 7.83
C ASN A 258 7.84 -0.10 8.40
N GLY A 259 7.31 0.92 7.72
CA GLY A 259 6.88 2.22 8.28
C GLY A 259 7.83 3.01 9.17
N GLU A 260 9.07 2.59 9.37
CA GLU A 260 10.06 3.23 10.24
C GLU A 260 11.32 3.54 9.46
N SER A 261 11.70 4.80 9.59
CA SER A 261 12.70 5.51 8.81
C SER A 261 14.10 4.95 9.03
N LEU A 262 14.61 4.17 8.08
CA LEU A 262 16.06 4.00 7.87
C LEU A 262 16.60 5.17 7.04
N GLN A 263 16.45 6.41 7.52
CA GLN A 263 17.03 7.59 6.85
C GLN A 263 18.47 7.91 7.30
N ASN A 264 19.07 7.17 8.24
CA ASN A 264 20.41 7.48 8.76
C ASN A 264 21.40 6.30 8.77
N LEU A 265 21.58 5.60 7.64
CA LEU A 265 22.72 4.68 7.51
C LEU A 265 23.45 4.87 6.18
N SER A 266 24.78 5.03 6.29
CA SER A 266 25.72 5.22 5.19
C SER A 266 25.73 4.00 4.27
N ALA A 267 26.07 4.20 2.99
CA ALA A 267 26.12 3.14 1.97
C ALA A 267 27.04 1.96 2.35
N LYS A 268 27.97 2.16 3.29
CA LYS A 268 28.86 1.12 3.83
C LYS A 268 28.16 0.22 4.87
N ASP A 269 27.24 0.77 5.66
CA ASP A 269 26.44 0.01 6.64
C ASP A 269 25.33 -0.82 5.97
N LYS A 270 24.91 -0.46 4.75
CA LYS A 270 23.93 -1.24 3.98
C LYS A 270 24.47 -2.61 3.58
N GLN A 271 25.77 -2.73 3.25
CA GLN A 271 26.37 -4.01 2.88
C GLN A 271 26.64 -4.92 4.09
N ASP A 272 26.95 -4.34 5.26
CA ASP A 272 27.10 -5.13 6.49
C ASP A 272 25.74 -5.51 7.08
N ALA A 273 24.71 -4.66 6.97
CA ALA A 273 23.32 -5.02 7.32
C ALA A 273 22.73 -6.10 6.40
N GLU A 274 23.13 -6.14 5.12
CA GLU A 274 22.74 -7.20 4.17
C GLU A 274 23.43 -8.54 4.49
N ARG A 275 24.60 -8.51 5.14
CA ARG A 275 25.27 -9.68 5.71
C ARG A 275 24.74 -10.07 7.10
N GLN A 276 24.20 -9.11 7.86
CA GLN A 276 23.75 -9.30 9.25
C GLN A 276 22.23 -9.42 9.41
N SER A 277 21.43 -9.29 8.35
CA SER A 277 20.01 -9.64 8.41
C SER A 277 19.90 -11.12 8.76
N SER A 278 19.33 -11.42 9.92
CA SER A 278 19.16 -12.77 10.49
C SER A 278 18.39 -13.74 9.58
N LEU A 279 17.87 -13.25 8.45
CA LEU A 279 17.13 -14.03 7.46
C LEU A 279 17.73 -14.02 6.03
N GLY A 280 18.89 -13.42 5.80
CA GLY A 280 19.60 -13.42 4.51
C GLY A 280 20.25 -14.77 4.15
N GLY A 281 19.45 -15.82 3.92
CA GLY A 281 19.98 -17.13 3.49
C GLY A 281 20.39 -17.12 2.01
N ARG A 282 21.57 -17.68 1.70
CA ARG A 282 21.95 -18.02 0.31
C ARG A 282 21.00 -19.11 -0.21
N THR A 283 20.55 -18.98 -1.45
CA THR A 283 19.63 -19.93 -2.12
C THR A 283 20.35 -21.13 -2.74
N ASP A 284 21.68 -21.13 -2.75
CA ASP A 284 22.53 -22.20 -3.28
C ASP A 284 22.48 -23.48 -2.41
N VAL A 285 22.09 -23.37 -1.14
CA VAL A 285 21.93 -24.52 -0.23
C VAL A 285 20.90 -25.54 -0.74
N PHE A 286 19.91 -25.09 -1.53
CA PHE A 286 18.88 -25.96 -2.10
C PHE A 286 19.36 -26.81 -3.28
N ASP A 287 20.50 -26.46 -3.88
CA ASP A 287 21.04 -27.19 -5.03
C ASP A 287 21.98 -28.32 -4.61
N LEU A 288 22.43 -28.35 -3.35
CA LEU A 288 23.26 -29.42 -2.80
C LEU A 288 22.50 -30.76 -2.75
N PRO A 289 23.21 -31.90 -2.76
CA PRO A 289 22.60 -33.21 -2.51
C PRO A 289 21.83 -33.22 -1.19
N PHE A 290 20.62 -33.78 -1.20
CA PHE A 290 19.68 -33.68 -0.07
C PHE A 290 20.27 -34.13 1.27
N HIS A 291 21.03 -35.23 1.28
CA HIS A 291 21.67 -35.74 2.51
C HIS A 291 22.71 -34.78 3.13
N ILE A 292 23.27 -33.85 2.34
CA ILE A 292 24.24 -32.86 2.80
C ILE A 292 23.53 -31.58 3.24
N ALA A 293 22.45 -31.19 2.54
CA ALA A 293 21.74 -29.95 2.78
C ALA A 293 20.61 -30.06 3.81
N LYS A 294 20.11 -31.27 4.10
CA LYS A 294 18.91 -31.52 4.91
C LYS A 294 18.96 -30.78 6.25
N ASP A 295 20.02 -30.99 7.02
CA ASP A 295 20.11 -30.45 8.37
C ASP A 295 20.24 -28.93 8.36
N GLN A 296 20.97 -28.37 7.39
CA GLN A 296 21.11 -26.92 7.21
C GLN A 296 19.80 -26.25 6.80
N ILE A 297 19.04 -26.88 5.90
CA ILE A 297 17.71 -26.39 5.49
C ILE A 297 16.76 -26.44 6.68
N GLU A 298 16.76 -27.55 7.42
CA GLU A 298 15.89 -27.72 8.59
C GLU A 298 16.20 -26.69 9.69
N GLU A 299 17.47 -26.51 10.04
CA GLU A 299 17.89 -25.55 11.06
C GLU A 299 17.61 -24.10 10.64
N SER A 300 17.86 -23.78 9.36
CA SER A 300 17.51 -22.47 8.78
C SER A 300 16.01 -22.20 8.90
N LEU A 301 15.15 -23.15 8.51
CA LEU A 301 13.70 -22.99 8.61
C LEU A 301 13.23 -22.87 10.06
N ARG A 302 13.74 -23.69 10.99
CA ARG A 302 13.41 -23.58 12.42
C ARG A 302 13.78 -22.21 12.98
N THR A 303 14.97 -21.72 12.67
CA THR A 303 15.46 -20.41 13.12
C THR A 303 14.60 -19.28 12.57
N LYS A 304 14.28 -19.31 11.27
CA LYS A 304 13.40 -18.33 10.63
C LYS A 304 12.00 -18.33 11.24
N MET A 305 11.42 -19.51 11.48
CA MET A 305 10.11 -19.65 12.10
C MET A 305 10.10 -19.09 13.54
N ALA A 306 11.14 -19.36 14.32
CA ALA A 306 11.29 -18.80 15.66
C ALA A 306 11.37 -17.28 15.64
N SER A 307 12.13 -16.69 14.70
CA SER A 307 12.23 -15.24 14.54
C SER A 307 10.89 -14.60 14.14
N ILE A 308 10.13 -15.23 13.25
CA ILE A 308 8.79 -14.76 12.85
C ILE A 308 7.84 -14.80 14.03
N LYS A 309 7.83 -15.90 14.78
CA LYS A 309 6.99 -16.04 15.97
C LYS A 309 7.29 -14.96 17.01
N ALA A 310 8.56 -14.65 17.26
CA ALA A 310 8.96 -13.57 18.16
C ALA A 310 8.47 -12.19 17.69
N ARG A 311 8.63 -11.88 16.40
CA ARG A 311 8.16 -10.61 15.82
C ARG A 311 6.63 -10.48 15.85
N MET A 312 5.90 -11.57 15.61
CA MET A 312 4.43 -11.57 15.71
C MET A 312 3.95 -11.25 17.12
N VAL A 313 4.61 -11.81 18.15
CA VAL A 313 4.30 -11.49 19.55
C VAL A 313 4.54 -10.00 19.83
N GLN A 314 5.68 -9.46 19.40
CA GLN A 314 6.00 -8.03 19.55
C GLN A 314 4.95 -7.13 18.87
N LEU A 315 4.52 -7.46 17.65
CA LEU A 315 3.49 -6.69 16.95
C LEU A 315 2.13 -6.76 17.65
N GLN A 316 1.76 -7.93 18.20
CA GLN A 316 0.52 -8.10 18.94
C GLN A 316 0.54 -7.30 20.26
N ASP A 317 1.68 -7.25 20.95
CA ASP A 317 1.84 -6.45 22.16
C ASP A 317 1.83 -4.95 21.86
N ALA A 318 2.46 -4.53 20.76
CA ALA A 318 2.42 -3.14 20.29
C ALA A 318 1.01 -2.70 19.90
N GLN A 319 0.23 -3.58 19.25
CA GLN A 319 -1.17 -3.31 18.90
C GLN A 319 -2.04 -3.14 20.16
N LYS A 320 -1.89 -4.04 21.15
CA LYS A 320 -2.60 -3.90 22.44
C LYS A 320 -2.21 -2.60 23.15
N GLY A 321 -0.93 -2.22 23.13
CA GLY A 321 -0.47 -0.96 23.70
C GLY A 321 -1.08 0.26 22.98
N ALA A 322 -1.21 0.21 21.66
CA ALA A 322 -1.82 1.27 20.86
C ALA A 322 -3.35 1.38 21.09
N GLU A 323 -4.06 0.26 21.24
CA GLU A 323 -5.49 0.24 21.59
C GLU A 323 -5.73 0.89 22.96
N VAL A 324 -4.95 0.54 23.97
CA VAL A 324 -5.05 1.16 25.32
C VAL A 324 -4.74 2.66 25.27
N SER A 325 -3.75 3.07 24.48
CA SER A 325 -3.44 4.50 24.29
C SER A 325 -4.58 5.25 23.59
N SER A 326 -5.24 4.62 22.61
CA SER A 326 -6.39 5.20 21.91
C SER A 326 -7.57 5.39 22.85
N GLU A 327 -7.92 4.38 23.64
CA GLU A 327 -8.98 4.47 24.65
C GLU A 327 -8.70 5.54 25.70
N ALA A 328 -7.44 5.68 26.14
CA ALA A 328 -7.04 6.73 27.07
C ALA A 328 -7.22 8.14 26.46
N THR A 329 -6.89 8.30 25.17
CA THR A 329 -7.03 9.57 24.45
C THR A 329 -8.50 9.94 24.23
N GLU A 330 -9.34 8.95 23.91
CA GLU A 330 -10.79 9.15 23.78
C GLU A 330 -11.41 9.56 25.12
N ARG A 331 -10.99 8.93 26.22
CA ARG A 331 -11.46 9.27 27.56
C ARG A 331 -11.03 10.68 27.99
N GLU A 332 -9.85 11.13 27.58
CA GLU A 332 -9.38 12.50 27.81
C GLU A 332 -10.28 13.53 27.11
N LEU A 333 -10.62 13.30 25.84
CA LEU A 333 -11.55 14.16 25.09
C LEU A 333 -12.96 14.23 25.71
N GLU A 334 -13.47 13.11 26.21
CA GLU A 334 -14.75 13.09 26.94
C GLU A 334 -14.71 13.94 28.21
N LEU A 335 -13.62 13.86 28.98
CA LEU A 335 -13.44 14.66 30.19
C LEU A 335 -13.30 16.15 29.88
N GLU A 336 -12.62 16.51 28.80
CA GLU A 336 -12.57 17.90 28.32
C GLU A 336 -13.96 18.44 27.97
N ALA A 337 -14.78 17.65 27.28
CA ALA A 337 -16.16 18.03 26.97
C ALA A 337 -17.01 18.25 28.25
N GLN A 338 -16.90 17.34 29.23
CA GLN A 338 -17.59 17.48 30.52
C GLN A 338 -17.13 18.73 31.29
N LEU A 339 -15.84 19.08 31.23
CA LEU A 339 -15.32 20.31 31.86
C LEU A 339 -15.87 21.57 31.20
N VAL A 340 -16.02 21.58 29.88
CA VAL A 340 -16.64 22.69 29.15
C VAL A 340 -18.10 22.86 29.57
N GLU A 341 -18.86 21.78 29.66
CA GLU A 341 -20.25 21.81 30.12
C GLU A 341 -20.35 22.32 31.58
N ALA A 342 -19.52 21.80 32.48
CA ALA A 342 -19.47 22.24 33.88
C ALA A 342 -19.14 23.74 34.00
N ARG A 343 -18.21 24.25 33.19
CA ARG A 343 -17.87 25.68 33.14
C ARG A 343 -19.06 26.53 32.66
N SER A 344 -19.81 26.05 31.66
CA SER A 344 -21.02 26.73 31.18
C SER A 344 -22.08 26.84 32.30
N ILE A 345 -22.32 25.74 33.02
CA ILE A 345 -23.26 25.71 34.16
C ILE A 345 -22.83 26.70 35.24
N ILE A 346 -21.54 26.71 35.62
CA ILE A 346 -21.01 27.65 36.62
C ILE A 346 -21.21 29.10 36.16
N GLN A 347 -20.95 29.39 34.88
CA GLN A 347 -21.12 30.74 34.32
C GLN A 347 -22.58 31.19 34.34
N GLU A 348 -23.51 30.29 34.03
CA GLU A 348 -24.95 30.55 34.12
C GLU A 348 -25.37 30.81 35.57
N GLN A 349 -24.93 29.97 36.51
CA GLN A 349 -25.18 30.15 37.94
C GLN A 349 -24.64 31.50 38.45
N ALA A 350 -23.42 31.88 38.06
CA ALA A 350 -22.83 33.18 38.42
C ALA A 350 -23.64 34.36 37.84
N SER A 351 -24.14 34.24 36.60
CA SER A 351 -25.00 35.24 35.96
C SER A 351 -26.33 35.40 36.71
N ILE A 352 -26.96 34.30 37.11
CA ILE A 352 -28.18 34.31 37.92
C ILE A 352 -27.91 34.98 39.28
N MET A 353 -26.85 34.60 39.97
CA MET A 353 -26.47 35.20 41.26
C MET A 353 -26.26 36.73 41.15
N SER A 354 -25.55 37.19 40.12
CA SER A 354 -25.35 38.63 39.87
C SER A 354 -26.66 39.39 39.63
N LYS A 355 -27.62 38.79 38.90
CA LYS A 355 -28.96 39.35 38.70
C LYS A 355 -29.78 39.43 40.01
N HIS A 356 -29.55 38.53 40.96
CA HIS A 356 -30.22 38.58 42.26
C HIS A 356 -29.59 39.59 43.22
N LEU A 357 -28.26 39.73 43.22
CA LEU A 357 -27.53 40.76 43.99
C LEU A 357 -27.94 42.18 43.55
N THR A 358 -27.99 42.44 42.25
CA THR A 358 -28.41 43.74 41.69
C THR A 358 -29.89 44.08 41.95
N LYS A 359 -30.76 43.07 42.16
CA LYS A 359 -32.16 43.29 42.60
C LYS A 359 -32.27 43.59 44.09
N SER A 360 -31.35 43.08 44.92
CA SER A 360 -31.33 43.33 46.36
C SER A 360 -30.83 44.74 46.72
N GLU A 361 -30.04 45.38 45.85
CA GLU A 361 -29.50 46.73 46.07
C GLU A 361 -30.43 47.88 45.64
N LYS A 362 -31.59 47.61 45.05
CA LYS A 362 -32.58 48.68 44.79
C LYS A 362 -33.28 49.07 46.09
N PRO A 363 -33.13 50.31 46.60
CA PRO A 363 -33.79 50.72 47.82
C PRO A 363 -35.30 50.80 47.57
N ARG A 364 -36.08 50.16 48.44
CA ARG A 364 -37.53 50.34 48.52
C ARG A 364 -37.79 51.82 48.83
N ARG A 365 -38.29 52.56 47.84
CA ARG A 365 -38.97 53.83 48.05
C ARG A 365 -40.44 53.59 48.33
#